data_AF-A0A380QDN4-F1
#
_entry.id   AF-A0A380QDN4-F1
#
_cell.length_a   1.000
_cell.length_b   1.000
_cell.length_c   1.000
_cell.angle_alpha   90.00
_cell.angle_beta   90.00
_cell.angle_gamma   90.00
#
_symmetry.space_group_name_H-M   'P 1'
#
loop_
_entity.id
_entity.type
_entity.pdbx_description
1 polymer ?
#
loop_
_entity_poly.entity_id
_entity_poly.type
_entity_poly.pdbx_seq_one_letter_code
_entity_poly.pdbx_strand_id
1 'polypeptide(L)' 'MPINQTNAVGKACQLASLLLAINCSDDPVSEFDKANLFDLAIDMSNQIVNYLVSVEASQGETSHV' A
#
# COMPACT_ATOMS: atom_id res chain seq x y z
N MET A 1 1.08 -11.98 3.59
CA MET A 1 1.56 -12.42 2.26
C MET A 1 2.31 -11.25 1.64
N PRO A 2 3.59 -11.44 1.26
CA PRO A 2 4.37 -10.38 0.63
C PRO A 2 3.76 -9.97 -0.72
N ILE A 3 3.96 -8.71 -1.09
CA ILE A 3 3.46 -8.14 -2.33
C ILE A 3 4.22 -8.68 -3.54
N ASN A 4 3.52 -8.91 -4.65
CA ASN A 4 4.06 -9.39 -5.92
C ASN A 4 3.13 -8.99 -7.08
N GLN A 5 3.47 -9.43 -8.30
CA GLN A 5 2.74 -9.09 -9.52
C GLN A 5 1.26 -9.48 -9.49
N THR A 6 0.90 -10.58 -8.84
CA THR A 6 -0.47 -11.09 -8.84
C THR A 6 -1.35 -10.44 -7.78
N ASN A 7 -0.77 -9.82 -6.74
CA ASN A 7 -1.52 -9.25 -5.63
C ASN A 7 -1.28 -7.74 -5.40
N ALA A 8 -0.40 -7.09 -6.17
CA ALA A 8 -0.08 -5.66 -6.01
C ALA A 8 -1.30 -4.76 -6.15
N VAL A 9 -2.16 -5.02 -7.15
CA VAL A 9 -3.42 -4.28 -7.33
C VAL A 9 -4.34 -4.45 -6.12
N GLY A 10 -4.49 -5.69 -5.63
CA GLY A 10 -5.29 -5.97 -4.43
C GLY A 10 -4.75 -5.24 -3.20
N LYS A 11 -3.43 -5.16 -3.03
CA LYS A 11 -2.79 -4.41 -1.93
C LYS A 11 -3.05 -2.90 -2.05
N ALA A 12 -2.97 -2.33 -3.24
CA ALA A 12 -3.31 -0.93 -3.48
C ALA A 12 -4.79 -0.64 -3.19
N CYS A 13 -5.71 -1.54 -3.59
CA CYS A 13 -7.14 -1.42 -3.25
C CYS A 13 -7.39 -1.50 -1.74
N GLN A 14 -6.66 -2.37 -1.02
CA GLN A 14 -6.74 -2.45 0.43
C GLN A 14 -6.28 -1.15 1.10
N LEU A 15 -5.18 -0.56 0.63
CA LEU A 15 -4.70 0.74 1.12
C LEU A 15 -5.74 1.84 0.88
N ALA A 16 -6.31 1.92 -0.32
CA ALA A 16 -7.35 2.91 -0.64
C ALA A 16 -8.59 2.74 0.25
N SER A 17 -9.01 1.49 0.49
CA SER A 17 -10.14 1.18 1.36
C SER A 17 -9.87 1.56 2.82
N LEU A 18 -8.65 1.31 3.31
CA LEU A 18 -8.23 1.71 4.65
C LEU A 18 -8.27 3.23 4.82
N LEU A 19 -7.72 3.98 3.87
CA LEU A 19 -7.74 5.45 3.91
C LEU A 19 -9.16 6.01 3.86
N LEU A 20 -10.05 5.40 3.07
CA LEU A 20 -11.46 5.76 3.03
C LEU A 20 -12.15 5.47 4.37
N ALA A 21 -11.91 4.30 4.96
CA ALA A 21 -12.49 3.93 6.25
C ALA A 21 -12.03 4.87 7.38
N ILE A 22 -10.77 5.31 7.36
CA ILE A 22 -10.25 6.27 8.35
C ILE A 22 -10.94 7.63 8.25
N ASN A 23 -11.24 8.11 7.03
CA ASN A 23 -11.67 9.50 6.81
C ASN A 23 -13.18 9.66 6.57
N CYS A 24 -13.87 8.58 6.22
CA CYS A 24 -15.26 8.63 5.75
C CYS A 24 -16.15 7.57 6.42
N SER A 25 -15.72 6.98 7.53
CA SER A 25 -16.59 6.11 8.33
C SER A 25 -17.69 6.94 9.00
N ASP A 26 -18.90 6.36 9.05
CA ASP A 26 -20.05 6.96 9.75
C ASP A 26 -19.80 7.04 11.26
N ASP A 27 -19.06 6.07 11.81
CA ASP A 27 -18.57 6.09 13.18
C ASP A 27 -17.12 6.65 13.21
N PRO A 28 -16.90 7.83 13.79
CA PRO A 28 -15.58 8.45 13.78
C PRO A 28 -14.57 7.58 14.54
N VAL A 29 -13.48 7.23 13.85
CA VAL A 29 -12.34 6.53 14.45
C VAL A 29 -11.73 7.41 15.54
N SER A 30 -11.45 6.83 16.71
CA SER A 30 -10.79 7.56 17.80
C SER A 30 -9.42 8.08 17.36
N GLU A 31 -8.97 9.22 17.87
CA GLU A 31 -7.66 9.79 17.50
C GLU A 31 -6.48 8.84 17.79
N PHE A 32 -6.60 8.02 18.84
CA PHE A 32 -5.63 6.97 19.16
C PHE A 32 -5.61 5.86 18.09
N ASP A 33 -6.79 5.36 17.70
CA ASP A 33 -6.89 4.32 16.68
C ASP A 33 -6.49 4.84 15.30
N LYS A 34 -6.78 6.12 15.02
CA LYS A 34 -6.43 6.79 13.77
C LYS A 34 -4.92 6.83 13.54
N ALA A 35 -4.13 7.10 14.58
CA ALA A 35 -2.67 7.06 14.49
C ALA A 35 -2.18 5.65 14.11
N ASN A 36 -2.67 4.61 14.79
CA ASN A 36 -2.31 3.22 14.50
C ASN A 36 -2.72 2.78 13.08
N LEU A 37 -3.89 3.22 12.60
CA LEU A 37 -4.36 2.93 11.25
C LEU A 37 -3.56 3.69 10.18
N PHE A 38 -3.08 4.91 10.48
CA PHE A 38 -2.16 5.61 9.60
C PHE A 38 -0.78 4.96 9.56
N ASP A 39 -0.26 4.46 10.68
CA ASP A 39 0.98 3.69 10.70
C ASP A 39 0.86 2.43 9.82
N LEU A 40 -0.29 1.74 9.89
CA LEU A 40 -0.59 0.62 8.98
C LEU A 40 -0.67 1.06 7.52
N ALA A 41 -1.29 2.21 7.22
CA ALA A 41 -1.37 2.73 5.86
C ALA A 41 0.02 3.09 5.30
N ILE A 42 0.90 3.65 6.14
CA ILE A 42 2.30 3.97 5.78
C ILE A 42 3.08 2.68 5.49
N ASP A 43 2.97 1.65 6.32
CA ASP A 43 3.62 0.37 6.08
C ASP A 43 3.16 -0.28 4.77
N MET A 44 1.84 -0.30 4.53
CA MET A 44 1.27 -0.80 3.27
C MET A 44 1.75 -0.01 2.05
N SER A 45 1.80 1.32 2.16
CA SER A 45 2.34 2.22 1.13
C SER A 45 3.80 1.87 0.82
N ASN A 46 4.64 1.74 1.84
CA ASN A 46 6.05 1.41 1.67
C ASN A 46 6.25 0.06 0.99
N GLN A 47 5.46 -0.95 1.35
CA GLN A 47 5.49 -2.25 0.67
C GLN A 47 5.14 -2.13 -0.82
N ILE A 48 4.12 -1.34 -1.17
CA ILE A 48 3.72 -1.11 -2.56
C ILE A 48 4.82 -0.39 -3.34
N VAL A 49 5.36 0.70 -2.79
CA VAL A 49 6.43 1.48 -3.43
C VAL A 49 7.68 0.63 -3.63
N ASN A 50 8.12 -0.11 -2.60
CA ASN A 50 9.29 -0.98 -2.71
C ASN A 50 9.13 -2.04 -3.79
N TYR A 51 7.92 -2.61 -3.93
CA TYR A 51 7.63 -3.54 -5.00
C TYR A 51 7.71 -2.87 -6.39
N LEU A 52 7.14 -1.68 -6.56
CA LEU A 52 7.20 -0.95 -7.83
C LEU A 52 8.64 -0.61 -8.22
N VAL A 53 9.44 -0.11 -7.27
CA VAL A 53 10.88 0.17 -7.48
C VAL A 53 11.63 -1.10 -7.88
N SER A 54 11.34 -2.24 -7.23
CA SER A 54 11.94 -3.52 -7.59
C SER A 54 11.56 -3.96 -9.01
N VAL A 55 10.31 -3.77 -9.43
CA VAL A 55 9.85 -4.11 -10.78
C VAL A 55 10.52 -3.23 -11.83
N GLU A 56 10.61 -1.91 -11.59
CA GLU A 56 11.29 -0.98 -12.50
C GLU A 56 12.77 -1.35 -12.67
N ALA A 57 13.47 -1.68 -11.58
CA ALA A 57 14.85 -2.12 -11.61
C ALA A 57 15.04 -3.38 -12.48
N SER A 58 14.16 -4.38 -12.32
CA SER A 58 14.21 -5.62 -13.12
C SER A 58 13.87 -5.41 -14.59
N GLN A 59 13.00 -4.45 -14.92
CA GLN A 59 12.68 -4.13 -16.32
C GLN A 59 13.80 -3.34 -17.01
N GLY A 60 14.49 -2.45 -16.28
CA GLY A 60 15.65 -1.71 -16.79
C GLY A 60 16.82 -2.61 -17.22
N GLU A 61 17.03 -3.73 -16.53
CA GLU A 61 18.04 -4.73 -16.89
C GLU A 61 17.70 -5.49 -18.18
N THR A 62 16.42 -5.71 -18.48
CA THR A 62 15.97 -6.41 -19.71
C THR A 62 15.97 -5.55 -20.97
N SER A 63 16.10 -4.23 -20.85
CA SER A 63 16.06 -3.30 -22.00
C SER A 63 17.43 -3.04 -22.66
N HIS A 64 18.51 -3.60 -22.12
CA HIS A 64 19.89 -3.38 -22.58
C HIS A 64 20.51 -4.56 -23.35
N VAL A 65 19.71 -5.49 -23.88
CA VAL A 65 20.18 -6.61 -24.73
C VAL A 65 19.71 -6.43 -26.16
#